data_AF-A0A955P2Z3-F1
#
_entry.id   AF-A0A955P2Z3-F1
#
_cell.length_a   1.000
_cell.length_b   1.000
_cell.length_c   1.000
_cell.angle_alpha   90.00
_cell.angle_beta   90.00
_cell.angle_gamma   90.00
#
_symmetry.space_group_name_H-M   'P 1'
#
loop_
_entity.id
_entity.type
_entity.pdbx_description
1 polymer ?
#
loop_
_entity_poly.entity_id
_entity_poly.type
_entity_poly.pdbx_seq_one_letter_code
_entity_poly.pdbx_strand_id
1 'polypeptide(L)'
;VNVQLPALEARGVDVTSNSICLGTPTPTITPGGPTQTPTPTLQPTATYVSCPSANSQEQNYIQDFNTYWAGQVPDSIPTLEEYAVPANYDRLYLGTTNVWVDRINNDRNLNAGMAWGSSYQTHSLNDMYRATSNPKYLEENLKIVRASMANQDNDLGVSTYFGEIAPGWGTPEYAGRHVIHPVHTGMIGFGVIEFLELAQQEPEMMAELGDEYDTLLADIIDALEWHDRQWIEGPSADEGYYIYKQNEPWVEGQVLAGNRLSAMGLCYLGLWKVTGNESYRERARKIGWYMKRRMGLFTGPTFGDGAYFWNYDLAATPFNNPLPENQLASLIGAGEDFSHAALTVAFPLTLGLEGEVFTQADMEAFGRTITRGFGKLCDGVLFGNVGPTPSFGPDQVLIPGYFFRVAPFSRDGYDALADFLLRYQKSPRNVDIAQLIRFKGDGPAPTPTSTSTPEPSATPTFTSTSTPEPTNTSTPTSTPTATPSPTLTSNPILKYDVMPDPVDGKIDARDLVEWCDRIQNATADSEILLDFFFYWHGDLN
;
A
#
# COMPACT_ATOMS: atom_id res chain seq x y z
N VAL A 1 -29.46 9.15 37.49
CA VAL A 1 -30.56 8.16 37.47
C VAL A 1 -29.95 6.86 37.02
N ASN A 2 -29.80 5.89 37.93
CA ASN A 2 -29.32 4.55 37.60
C ASN A 2 -30.41 3.81 36.84
N VAL A 3 -30.11 3.36 35.62
CA VAL A 3 -30.92 2.38 34.90
C VAL A 3 -30.01 1.21 34.55
N GLN A 4 -30.27 0.07 35.19
CA GLN A 4 -29.75 -1.23 34.75
C GLN A 4 -30.49 -1.64 33.48
N LEU A 5 -29.75 -2.02 32.44
CA LEU A 5 -30.27 -2.74 31.29
C LEU A 5 -30.10 -4.26 31.51
N PRO A 6 -31.09 -5.09 31.11
CA PRO A 6 -31.04 -6.53 31.31
C PRO A 6 -30.11 -7.21 30.29
N ALA A 7 -29.50 -8.32 30.74
CA ALA A 7 -28.67 -9.20 29.94
C ALA A 7 -29.45 -9.79 28.76
N LEU A 8 -28.90 -9.65 27.55
CA LEU A 8 -29.33 -10.37 26.36
C LEU A 8 -28.29 -11.45 26.05
N GLU A 9 -28.76 -12.69 26.05
CA GLU A 9 -28.00 -13.90 25.74
C GLU A 9 -27.46 -13.84 24.31
N ALA A 10 -26.15 -13.94 24.17
CA ALA A 10 -25.48 -14.10 22.88
C ALA A 10 -25.82 -15.49 22.30
N ARG A 11 -26.64 -15.52 21.25
CA ARG A 11 -26.69 -16.65 20.31
C ARG A 11 -25.54 -16.47 19.34
N GLY A 12 -24.58 -17.38 19.40
CA GLY A 12 -23.42 -17.40 18.51
C GLY A 12 -23.83 -17.42 17.05
N VAL A 13 -23.33 -16.44 16.30
CA VAL A 13 -23.26 -16.45 14.84
C VAL A 13 -21.79 -16.66 14.51
N ASP A 14 -21.53 -17.80 13.88
CA ASP A 14 -20.25 -18.22 13.34
C ASP A 14 -19.95 -17.36 12.11
N VAL A 15 -18.93 -16.49 12.22
CA VAL A 15 -18.46 -15.65 11.11
C VAL A 15 -17.20 -16.29 10.58
N THR A 16 -17.36 -17.25 9.67
CA THR A 16 -16.26 -17.72 8.83
C THR A 16 -16.06 -16.72 7.70
N SER A 17 -14.91 -16.06 7.71
CA SER A 17 -14.42 -15.20 6.64
C SER A 17 -14.30 -15.98 5.33
N ASN A 18 -14.77 -15.38 4.23
CA ASN A 18 -14.67 -15.91 2.88
C ASN A 18 -13.21 -16.05 2.42
N SER A 19 -12.60 -17.19 2.71
CA SER A 19 -11.51 -17.73 1.90
C SER A 19 -12.11 -18.25 0.59
N ILE A 20 -11.72 -17.68 -0.55
CA ILE A 20 -11.99 -18.27 -1.86
C ILE A 20 -11.15 -19.55 -1.97
N CYS A 21 -11.70 -20.66 -1.46
CA CYS A 21 -11.27 -21.99 -1.84
C CYS A 21 -11.82 -22.28 -3.23
N LEU A 22 -10.96 -22.16 -4.25
CA LEU A 22 -11.27 -22.64 -5.60
C LEU A 22 -11.41 -24.17 -5.55
N GLY A 23 -12.65 -24.65 -5.55
CA GLY A 23 -12.96 -26.06 -5.67
C GLY A 23 -12.54 -26.59 -7.05
N THR A 24 -11.63 -27.56 -7.07
CA THR A 24 -11.31 -28.34 -8.26
C THR A 24 -12.38 -29.42 -8.51
N PRO A 25 -12.77 -29.70 -9.77
CA PRO A 25 -13.71 -30.79 -10.06
C PRO A 25 -12.97 -32.14 -10.06
N THR A 26 -13.33 -33.03 -9.14
CA THR A 26 -12.89 -34.43 -9.14
C THR A 26 -13.87 -35.29 -9.96
N PRO A 27 -13.40 -36.10 -10.94
CA PRO A 27 -14.25 -37.05 -11.64
C PRO A 27 -14.52 -38.30 -10.79
N THR A 28 -15.78 -38.71 -10.77
CA THR A 28 -16.30 -39.91 -10.12
C THR A 28 -15.77 -41.19 -10.78
N ILE A 29 -15.08 -42.05 -10.02
CA ILE A 29 -14.85 -43.46 -10.37
C ILE A 29 -15.28 -44.33 -9.16
N THR A 30 -16.20 -45.27 -9.39
CA THR A 30 -16.70 -46.28 -8.44
C THR A 30 -15.83 -47.55 -8.44
N PRO A 31 -15.96 -48.50 -7.47
CA PRO A 31 -14.81 -49.04 -6.75
C PRO A 31 -14.55 -50.54 -6.97
N GLY A 32 -13.30 -50.95 -6.74
CA GLY A 32 -12.92 -52.34 -6.47
C GLY A 32 -11.70 -52.36 -5.54
N GLY A 33 -11.88 -52.90 -4.32
CA GLY A 33 -10.81 -53.03 -3.31
C GLY A 33 -9.88 -54.23 -3.54
N PRO A 34 -9.22 -54.80 -2.51
CA PRO A 34 -8.74 -54.22 -1.25
C PRO A 34 -7.26 -54.59 -0.96
N THR A 35 -6.45 -53.67 -0.45
CA THR A 35 -5.32 -54.00 0.46
C THR A 35 -5.01 -52.77 1.33
N GLN A 36 -5.24 -52.86 2.64
CA GLN A 36 -4.88 -51.81 3.59
C GLN A 36 -3.37 -51.77 3.76
N THR A 37 -2.75 -50.68 3.29
CA THR A 37 -1.41 -50.24 3.66
C THR A 37 -1.53 -49.36 4.91
N PRO A 38 -0.62 -49.43 5.89
CA PRO A 38 -0.76 -48.71 7.15
C PRO A 38 -0.95 -47.20 6.93
N THR A 39 -2.00 -46.69 7.56
CA THR A 39 -2.28 -45.25 7.72
C THR A 39 -1.02 -44.52 8.15
N PRO A 40 -0.58 -43.46 7.45
CA PRO A 40 0.49 -42.62 7.95
C PRO A 40 0.02 -42.00 9.26
N THR A 41 0.79 -42.22 10.32
CA THR A 41 0.65 -41.52 11.60
C THR A 41 0.59 -40.03 11.30
N LEU A 42 -0.51 -39.36 11.67
CA LEU A 42 -0.66 -37.91 11.58
C LEU A 42 0.56 -37.25 12.23
N GLN A 43 1.38 -36.61 11.40
CA GLN A 43 2.48 -35.75 11.82
C GLN A 43 1.93 -34.52 12.57
N PRO A 44 2.72 -33.92 13.48
CA PRO A 44 2.20 -33.15 14.59
C PRO A 44 1.34 -31.99 14.11
N THR A 45 0.14 -31.88 14.68
CA THR A 45 -0.64 -30.63 14.69
C THR A 45 0.32 -29.50 15.00
N ALA A 46 0.43 -28.51 14.11
CA ALA A 46 1.26 -27.34 14.33
C ALA A 46 1.03 -26.83 15.75
N THR A 47 2.04 -27.01 16.60
CA THR A 47 1.93 -26.71 18.02
C THR A 47 1.79 -25.20 18.14
N TYR A 48 0.75 -24.75 18.84
CA TYR A 48 0.58 -23.35 19.21
C TYR A 48 1.90 -22.78 19.72
N VAL A 49 2.24 -21.59 19.24
CA VAL A 49 3.49 -20.95 19.63
C VAL A 49 3.42 -20.52 21.08
N SER A 50 4.54 -20.73 21.78
CA SER A 50 4.77 -20.22 23.13
C SER A 50 6.12 -19.52 23.14
N CYS A 51 6.18 -18.30 23.68
CA CYS A 51 7.43 -17.57 23.84
C CYS A 51 7.65 -17.36 25.35
N PRO A 52 8.44 -18.21 26.05
CA PRO A 52 8.54 -18.16 27.51
C PRO A 52 9.05 -16.83 28.07
N SER A 53 9.73 -16.02 27.24
CA SER A 53 10.20 -14.68 27.59
C SER A 53 9.15 -13.59 27.47
N ALA A 54 7.98 -13.85 26.85
CA ALA A 54 6.93 -12.85 26.68
C ALA A 54 6.27 -12.49 28.02
N ASN A 55 6.02 -11.20 28.22
CA ASN A 55 5.26 -10.69 29.36
C ASN A 55 3.76 -11.02 29.22
N SER A 56 2.94 -10.72 30.23
CA SER A 56 1.52 -11.08 30.21
C SER A 56 0.72 -10.50 29.03
N GLN A 57 1.00 -9.26 28.61
CA GLN A 57 0.36 -8.65 27.45
C GLN A 57 0.76 -9.38 26.16
N GLU A 58 2.04 -9.70 26.00
CA GLU A 58 2.55 -10.45 24.85
C GLU A 58 2.03 -11.89 24.82
N GLN A 59 1.86 -12.56 25.98
CA GLN A 59 1.23 -13.88 26.05
C GLN A 59 -0.22 -13.85 25.60
N ASN A 60 -0.99 -12.83 26.01
CA ASN A 60 -2.37 -12.65 25.54
C ASN A 60 -2.39 -12.43 24.02
N TYR A 61 -1.50 -11.58 23.51
CA TYR A 61 -1.40 -11.36 22.06
C TYR A 61 -1.04 -12.65 21.32
N ILE A 62 -0.08 -13.45 21.81
CA ILE A 62 0.27 -14.74 21.21
C ILE A 62 -0.95 -15.67 21.16
N GLN A 63 -1.79 -15.66 22.21
CA GLN A 63 -3.02 -16.46 22.23
C GLN A 63 -3.99 -16.01 21.13
N ASP A 64 -4.24 -14.71 21.01
CA ASP A 64 -5.12 -14.15 19.99
C ASP A 64 -4.56 -14.41 18.57
N PHE A 65 -3.25 -14.23 18.41
CA PHE A 65 -2.51 -14.50 17.18
C PHE A 65 -2.66 -15.96 16.75
N ASN A 66 -2.41 -16.90 17.66
CA ASN A 66 -2.59 -18.32 17.44
C ASN A 66 -4.04 -18.66 17.03
N THR A 67 -5.04 -18.01 17.64
CA THR A 67 -6.45 -18.20 17.29
C THR A 67 -6.75 -17.68 15.88
N TYR A 68 -6.30 -16.48 15.54
CA TYR A 68 -6.54 -15.87 14.23
C TYR A 68 -5.87 -16.65 13.08
N TRP A 69 -4.61 -17.07 13.28
CA TRP A 69 -3.83 -17.74 12.24
C TRP A 69 -4.05 -19.26 12.17
N ALA A 70 -4.82 -19.87 13.10
CA ALA A 70 -5.00 -21.33 13.18
C ALA A 70 -5.43 -21.99 11.84
N GLY A 71 -6.27 -21.32 11.04
CA GLY A 71 -6.73 -21.81 9.74
C GLY A 71 -5.76 -21.56 8.57
N GLN A 72 -4.71 -20.78 8.80
CA GLN A 72 -3.75 -20.32 7.79
C GLN A 72 -2.36 -20.96 7.97
N VAL A 73 -2.14 -21.68 9.07
CA VAL A 73 -0.90 -22.43 9.30
C VAL A 73 -0.79 -23.63 8.34
N PRO A 74 0.35 -23.81 7.64
CA PRO A 74 0.60 -25.01 6.85
C PRO A 74 0.63 -26.29 7.70
N ASP A 75 0.27 -27.43 7.10
CA ASP A 75 0.29 -28.73 7.79
C ASP A 75 1.72 -29.14 8.21
N SER A 76 2.72 -28.65 7.50
CA SER A 76 4.14 -28.71 7.84
C SER A 76 4.81 -27.41 7.42
N ILE A 77 5.70 -26.85 8.25
CA ILE A 77 6.46 -25.65 7.91
C ILE A 77 7.35 -25.98 6.69
N PRO A 78 7.11 -25.36 5.52
CA PRO A 78 7.92 -25.60 4.34
C PRO A 78 9.29 -24.94 4.48
N THR A 79 10.26 -25.42 3.71
CA THR A 79 11.53 -24.70 3.51
C THR A 79 11.33 -23.49 2.61
N LEU A 80 12.27 -22.53 2.65
CA LEU A 80 12.27 -21.42 1.70
C LEU A 80 12.38 -21.92 0.24
N GLU A 81 13.04 -23.05 0.00
CA GLU A 81 13.22 -23.68 -1.33
C GLU A 81 11.92 -24.28 -1.87
N GLU A 82 10.99 -24.64 -1.01
CA GLU A 82 9.67 -25.13 -1.40
C GLU A 82 8.65 -23.99 -1.52
N TYR A 83 8.76 -23.01 -0.63
CA TYR A 83 7.76 -21.95 -0.46
C TYR A 83 8.00 -20.74 -1.37
N ALA A 84 9.22 -20.20 -1.35
CA ALA A 84 9.59 -18.97 -2.04
C ALA A 84 10.25 -19.29 -3.38
N VAL A 85 9.47 -19.86 -4.29
CA VAL A 85 9.91 -20.17 -5.66
C VAL A 85 8.91 -19.65 -6.70
N PRO A 86 9.37 -19.24 -7.89
CA PRO A 86 8.50 -18.75 -8.97
C PRO A 86 7.35 -19.70 -9.31
N ALA A 87 7.58 -21.01 -9.31
CA ALA A 87 6.53 -21.99 -9.59
C ALA A 87 5.38 -21.95 -8.58
N ASN A 88 5.65 -21.62 -7.30
CA ASN A 88 4.61 -21.49 -6.29
C ASN A 88 3.83 -20.18 -6.48
N TYR A 89 4.51 -19.08 -6.80
CA TYR A 89 3.85 -17.83 -7.20
C TYR A 89 2.95 -18.04 -8.40
N ASP A 90 3.46 -18.67 -9.46
CA ASP A 90 2.73 -18.91 -10.71
C ASP A 90 1.43 -19.67 -10.47
N ARG A 91 1.50 -20.74 -9.67
CA ARG A 91 0.37 -21.59 -9.31
C ARG A 91 -0.72 -20.80 -8.58
N LEU A 92 -0.34 -19.86 -7.73
CA LEU A 92 -1.29 -19.08 -6.92
C LEU A 92 -1.86 -17.88 -7.69
N TYR A 93 -1.05 -17.20 -8.49
CA TYR A 93 -1.36 -15.83 -8.93
C TYR A 93 -1.35 -15.60 -10.43
N LEU A 94 -0.56 -16.33 -11.22
CA LEU A 94 -0.45 -16.05 -12.65
C LEU A 94 -1.77 -16.32 -13.39
N GLY A 95 -2.53 -17.34 -12.95
CA GLY A 95 -3.85 -17.64 -13.51
C GLY A 95 -4.96 -16.66 -13.13
N THR A 96 -4.69 -15.65 -12.28
CA THR A 96 -5.71 -14.73 -11.76
C THR A 96 -5.77 -13.40 -12.50
N THR A 97 -4.88 -13.14 -13.47
CA THR A 97 -4.82 -11.86 -14.19
C THR A 97 -6.16 -11.43 -14.79
N ASN A 98 -6.87 -12.35 -15.45
CA ASN A 98 -8.16 -12.04 -16.05
C ASN A 98 -9.23 -11.71 -15.01
N VAL A 99 -9.16 -12.31 -13.81
CA VAL A 99 -10.07 -11.96 -12.71
C VAL A 99 -9.87 -10.50 -12.30
N TRP A 100 -8.63 -10.04 -12.24
CA TRP A 100 -8.32 -8.63 -11.95
C TRP A 100 -8.74 -7.70 -13.07
N VAL A 101 -8.49 -8.06 -14.33
CA VAL A 101 -8.95 -7.28 -15.49
C VAL A 101 -10.47 -7.13 -15.49
N ASP A 102 -11.20 -8.23 -15.26
CA ASP A 102 -12.66 -8.21 -15.18
C ASP A 102 -13.14 -7.32 -14.03
N ARG A 103 -12.51 -7.43 -12.85
CA ARG A 103 -12.85 -6.60 -11.68
C ARG A 103 -12.61 -5.11 -11.96
N ILE A 104 -11.48 -4.74 -12.54
CA ILE A 104 -11.17 -3.35 -12.90
C ILE A 104 -12.23 -2.81 -13.86
N ASN A 105 -12.60 -3.57 -14.89
CA ASN A 105 -13.57 -3.11 -15.88
C ASN A 105 -15.01 -3.03 -15.36
N ASN A 106 -15.37 -3.92 -14.42
CA ASN A 106 -16.73 -3.97 -13.86
C ASN A 106 -16.92 -2.98 -12.69
N ASP A 107 -15.98 -2.95 -11.76
CA ASP A 107 -16.11 -2.20 -10.50
C ASP A 107 -15.40 -0.84 -10.56
N ARG A 108 -14.43 -0.70 -11.47
CA ARG A 108 -13.51 0.45 -11.52
C ARG A 108 -12.84 0.64 -10.15
N ASN A 109 -12.53 1.88 -9.79
CA ASN A 109 -12.05 2.18 -8.44
C ASN A 109 -13.18 2.54 -7.47
N LEU A 110 -14.45 2.27 -7.79
CA LEU A 110 -15.57 2.75 -6.96
C LEU A 110 -15.49 2.23 -5.52
N ASN A 111 -15.08 0.99 -5.33
CA ASN A 111 -14.91 0.37 -4.00
C ASN A 111 -13.44 0.33 -3.58
N ALA A 112 -12.60 1.25 -4.08
CA ALA A 112 -11.16 1.29 -3.86
C ALA A 112 -10.37 0.04 -4.32
N GLY A 113 -11.01 -0.90 -5.03
CA GLY A 113 -10.46 -2.20 -5.39
C GLY A 113 -9.27 -2.14 -6.34
N MET A 114 -9.09 -1.05 -7.08
CA MET A 114 -7.88 -0.84 -7.88
C MET A 114 -6.70 -0.47 -6.97
N ALA A 115 -6.92 0.43 -6.01
CA ALA A 115 -5.89 0.90 -5.08
C ALA A 115 -5.47 -0.16 -4.04
N TRP A 116 -6.39 -1.00 -3.58
CA TRP A 116 -6.14 -2.01 -2.53
C TRP A 116 -6.26 -3.46 -3.00
N GLY A 117 -6.28 -3.67 -4.31
CA GLY A 117 -6.37 -4.99 -4.91
C GLY A 117 -5.43 -5.13 -6.10
N SER A 118 -5.82 -4.61 -7.25
CA SER A 118 -5.04 -4.79 -8.48
C SER A 118 -3.66 -4.14 -8.42
N SER A 119 -3.49 -3.03 -7.68
CA SER A 119 -2.18 -2.42 -7.40
C SER A 119 -1.18 -3.44 -6.84
N TYR A 120 -1.57 -4.24 -5.84
CA TYR A 120 -0.72 -5.27 -5.26
C TYR A 120 -0.34 -6.35 -6.28
N GLN A 121 -1.24 -6.67 -7.21
CA GLN A 121 -0.95 -7.59 -8.31
C GLN A 121 0.05 -7.00 -9.31
N THR A 122 -0.08 -5.71 -9.64
CA THR A 122 0.90 -5.04 -10.52
C THR A 122 2.29 -5.00 -9.87
N HIS A 123 2.37 -4.63 -8.59
CA HIS A 123 3.64 -4.60 -7.84
C HIS A 123 4.27 -5.99 -7.76
N SER A 124 3.49 -7.02 -7.45
CA SER A 124 4.00 -8.38 -7.34
C SER A 124 4.50 -8.94 -8.67
N LEU A 125 3.84 -8.63 -9.79
CA LEU A 125 4.32 -9.01 -11.12
C LEU A 125 5.63 -8.30 -11.49
N ASN A 126 5.77 -7.01 -11.17
CA ASN A 126 7.02 -6.28 -11.35
C ASN A 126 8.16 -6.85 -10.49
N ASP A 127 7.87 -7.21 -9.23
CA ASP A 127 8.84 -7.87 -8.34
C ASP A 127 9.24 -9.26 -8.86
N MET A 128 8.30 -10.03 -9.37
CA MET A 128 8.58 -11.33 -9.98
C MET A 128 9.43 -11.21 -11.24
N TYR A 129 9.19 -10.18 -12.06
CA TYR A 129 10.06 -9.87 -13.18
C TYR A 129 11.49 -9.57 -12.70
N ARG A 130 11.66 -8.67 -11.72
CA ARG A 130 12.99 -8.35 -11.16
C ARG A 130 13.71 -9.58 -10.57
N ALA A 131 12.96 -10.49 -9.96
CA ALA A 131 13.53 -11.69 -9.33
C ALA A 131 13.94 -12.78 -10.34
N THR A 132 13.35 -12.80 -11.53
CA THR A 132 13.49 -13.93 -12.47
C THR A 132 13.95 -13.56 -13.86
N SER A 133 13.88 -12.28 -14.22
CA SER A 133 14.02 -11.74 -15.58
C SER A 133 13.13 -12.47 -16.61
N ASN A 134 11.98 -13.02 -16.18
CA ASN A 134 11.09 -13.76 -17.07
C ASN A 134 10.00 -12.83 -17.62
N PRO A 135 9.99 -12.54 -18.94
CA PRO A 135 9.10 -11.54 -19.54
C PRO A 135 7.61 -11.85 -19.38
N LYS A 136 7.24 -13.12 -19.13
CA LYS A 136 5.83 -13.50 -18.87
C LYS A 136 5.16 -12.67 -17.77
N TYR A 137 5.93 -12.22 -16.77
CA TYR A 137 5.36 -11.40 -15.70
C TYR A 137 5.03 -9.99 -16.16
N LEU A 138 5.83 -9.41 -17.08
CA LEU A 138 5.50 -8.14 -17.72
C LEU A 138 4.33 -8.31 -18.70
N GLU A 139 4.28 -9.41 -19.45
CA GLU A 139 3.15 -9.72 -20.35
C GLU A 139 1.81 -9.83 -19.58
N GLU A 140 1.80 -10.49 -18.42
CA GLU A 140 0.62 -10.53 -17.57
C GLU A 140 0.32 -9.17 -16.94
N ASN A 141 1.34 -8.41 -16.53
CA ASN A 141 1.13 -7.09 -15.92
C ASN A 141 0.55 -6.09 -16.93
N LEU A 142 1.00 -6.13 -18.19
CA LEU A 142 0.52 -5.25 -19.26
C LEU A 142 -1.01 -5.32 -19.42
N LYS A 143 -1.63 -6.49 -19.20
CA LYS A 143 -3.09 -6.63 -19.24
C LYS A 143 -3.78 -5.81 -18.14
N ILE A 144 -3.21 -5.83 -16.93
CA ILE A 144 -3.73 -5.08 -15.77
C ILE A 144 -3.45 -3.58 -15.93
N VAL A 145 -2.26 -3.22 -16.44
CA VAL A 145 -1.90 -1.82 -16.76
C VAL A 145 -2.89 -1.23 -17.77
N ARG A 146 -3.09 -1.89 -18.92
CA ARG A 146 -4.06 -1.46 -19.95
C ARG A 146 -5.47 -1.31 -19.37
N ALA A 147 -5.93 -2.28 -18.58
CA ALA A 147 -7.24 -2.20 -17.94
C ALA A 147 -7.33 -1.03 -16.95
N SER A 148 -6.29 -0.78 -16.16
CA SER A 148 -6.27 0.29 -15.17
C SER A 148 -6.30 1.66 -15.85
N MET A 149 -5.49 1.87 -16.88
CA MET A 149 -5.43 3.14 -17.60
C MET A 149 -6.72 3.43 -18.37
N ALA A 150 -7.33 2.41 -19.00
CA ALA A 150 -8.62 2.56 -19.68
C ALA A 150 -9.81 2.92 -18.75
N ASN A 151 -9.62 2.86 -17.43
CA ASN A 151 -10.64 3.17 -16.43
C ASN A 151 -10.34 4.46 -15.64
N GLN A 152 -9.52 5.37 -16.18
CA GLN A 152 -9.41 6.71 -15.62
C GLN A 152 -10.71 7.52 -15.82
N ASP A 153 -11.03 8.37 -14.85
CA ASP A 153 -12.28 9.13 -14.81
C ASP A 153 -12.43 10.10 -16.00
N ASN A 154 -11.33 10.66 -16.52
CA ASN A 154 -11.31 11.51 -17.70
C ASN A 154 -11.74 10.78 -18.98
N ASP A 155 -11.30 9.54 -19.17
CA ASP A 155 -11.68 8.74 -20.33
C ASP A 155 -13.13 8.27 -20.23
N LEU A 156 -13.61 8.05 -19.00
CA LEU A 156 -14.98 7.67 -18.71
C LEU A 156 -15.95 8.85 -18.63
N GLY A 157 -15.46 10.09 -18.65
CA GLY A 157 -16.27 11.30 -18.45
C GLY A 157 -16.91 11.40 -17.07
N VAL A 158 -16.32 10.77 -16.05
CA VAL A 158 -16.80 10.79 -14.67
C VAL A 158 -16.27 12.06 -14.00
N SER A 159 -17.19 12.87 -13.46
CA SER A 159 -16.80 14.08 -12.72
C SER A 159 -16.57 13.77 -11.25
N THR A 160 -15.59 14.45 -10.66
CA THR A 160 -15.48 14.57 -9.20
C THR A 160 -16.73 15.23 -8.62
N TYR A 161 -16.88 15.13 -7.31
CA TYR A 161 -17.95 15.82 -6.56
C TYR A 161 -18.04 17.32 -6.87
N PHE A 162 -16.94 17.97 -7.25
CA PHE A 162 -16.90 19.40 -7.57
C PHE A 162 -17.23 19.71 -9.04
N GLY A 163 -17.61 18.71 -9.83
CA GLY A 163 -17.96 18.85 -11.25
C GLY A 163 -16.73 18.93 -12.17
N GLU A 164 -15.53 18.68 -11.65
CA GLU A 164 -14.29 18.64 -12.43
C GLU A 164 -14.10 17.24 -13.01
N ILE A 165 -13.58 17.13 -14.23
CA ILE A 165 -13.11 15.86 -14.77
C ILE A 165 -11.61 15.80 -14.52
N ALA A 166 -11.16 14.77 -13.81
CA ALA A 166 -9.77 14.64 -13.34
C ALA A 166 -9.09 13.42 -13.99
N PRO A 167 -7.79 13.52 -14.33
CA PRO A 167 -7.01 12.38 -14.78
C PRO A 167 -6.69 11.50 -13.57
N GLY A 168 -7.47 10.45 -13.31
CA GLY A 168 -7.27 9.63 -12.12
C GLY A 168 -8.40 8.66 -11.85
N TRP A 169 -8.38 8.03 -10.68
CA TRP A 169 -9.33 6.97 -10.32
C TRP A 169 -10.09 7.33 -9.06
N GLY A 170 -11.25 7.95 -9.21
CA GLY A 170 -12.04 8.40 -8.09
C GLY A 170 -12.80 7.26 -7.38
N THR A 171 -13.12 7.51 -6.12
CA THR A 171 -13.99 6.64 -5.32
C THR A 171 -14.86 7.49 -4.39
N PRO A 172 -16.10 7.04 -4.07
CA PRO A 172 -16.88 7.58 -2.97
C PRO A 172 -16.54 7.02 -1.58
N GLU A 173 -15.83 5.90 -1.48
CA GLU A 173 -15.73 5.05 -0.28
C GLU A 173 -15.36 5.84 1.00
N TYR A 174 -14.32 6.66 0.92
CA TYR A 174 -13.77 7.32 2.11
C TYR A 174 -14.36 8.70 2.38
N ALA A 175 -14.91 9.37 1.37
CA ALA A 175 -15.37 10.74 1.48
C ALA A 175 -16.90 10.87 1.41
N GLY A 176 -17.62 9.75 1.21
CA GLY A 176 -19.05 9.73 0.91
C GLY A 176 -19.40 10.41 -0.43
N ARG A 177 -18.39 10.68 -1.27
CA ARG A 177 -18.51 11.45 -2.51
C ARG A 177 -17.33 11.15 -3.43
N HIS A 178 -17.57 11.13 -4.74
CA HIS A 178 -16.55 10.76 -5.73
C HIS A 178 -15.40 11.77 -5.76
N VAL A 179 -14.22 11.38 -5.26
CA VAL A 179 -13.01 12.22 -5.22
C VAL A 179 -11.78 11.41 -5.63
N ILE A 180 -10.76 12.09 -6.15
CA ILE A 180 -9.46 11.49 -6.48
C ILE A 180 -8.56 11.56 -5.24
N HIS A 181 -8.27 10.41 -4.63
CA HIS A 181 -7.38 10.34 -3.47
C HIS A 181 -5.91 10.20 -3.92
N PRO A 182 -4.97 11.01 -3.40
CA PRO A 182 -3.54 10.88 -3.71
C PRO A 182 -2.99 9.48 -3.48
N VAL A 183 -3.43 8.82 -2.40
CA VAL A 183 -2.97 7.46 -2.11
C VAL A 183 -3.47 6.45 -3.14
N HIS A 184 -4.65 6.63 -3.72
CA HIS A 184 -5.14 5.75 -4.80
C HIS A 184 -4.34 5.97 -6.08
N THR A 185 -4.13 7.23 -6.46
CA THR A 185 -3.27 7.59 -7.60
C THR A 185 -1.86 7.03 -7.42
N GLY A 186 -1.29 7.16 -6.22
CA GLY A 186 0.03 6.61 -5.89
C GLY A 186 0.07 5.08 -5.98
N MET A 187 -0.90 4.39 -5.37
CA MET A 187 -0.93 2.92 -5.37
C MET A 187 -1.16 2.32 -6.75
N ILE A 188 -2.08 2.88 -7.54
CA ILE A 188 -2.37 2.39 -8.90
C ILE A 188 -1.22 2.80 -9.83
N GLY A 189 -0.78 4.05 -9.72
CA GLY A 189 0.23 4.65 -10.59
C GLY A 189 1.62 4.05 -10.44
N PHE A 190 2.04 3.73 -9.21
CA PHE A 190 3.37 3.20 -8.98
C PHE A 190 3.60 1.88 -9.72
N GLY A 191 2.61 0.98 -9.72
CA GLY A 191 2.67 -0.27 -10.47
C GLY A 191 2.80 -0.09 -11.98
N VAL A 192 2.14 0.93 -12.55
CA VAL A 192 2.28 1.31 -13.96
C VAL A 192 3.66 1.89 -14.25
N ILE A 193 4.15 2.79 -13.40
CA ILE A 193 5.46 3.44 -13.56
C ILE A 193 6.59 2.41 -13.47
N GLU A 194 6.55 1.50 -12.50
CA GLU A 194 7.53 0.42 -12.40
C GLU A 194 7.46 -0.53 -13.61
N PHE A 195 6.26 -0.80 -14.14
CA PHE A 195 6.12 -1.58 -15.36
C PHE A 195 6.83 -0.89 -16.54
N LEU A 196 6.64 0.42 -16.70
CA LEU A 196 7.28 1.20 -17.76
C LEU A 196 8.82 1.28 -17.59
N GLU A 197 9.33 1.35 -16.36
CA GLU A 197 10.77 1.28 -16.05
C GLU A 197 11.36 -0.07 -16.49
N LEU A 198 10.66 -1.17 -16.20
CA LEU A 198 11.10 -2.52 -16.54
C LEU A 198 10.94 -2.81 -18.03
N ALA A 199 9.88 -2.31 -18.66
CA ALA A 199 9.66 -2.42 -20.09
C ALA A 199 10.82 -1.82 -20.89
N GLN A 200 11.37 -0.67 -20.49
CA GLN A 200 12.54 -0.04 -21.15
C GLN A 200 13.77 -0.96 -21.22
N GLN A 201 13.87 -1.93 -20.31
CA GLN A 201 14.98 -2.87 -20.25
C GLN A 201 14.74 -4.10 -21.14
N GLU A 202 13.51 -4.29 -21.63
CA GLU A 202 13.06 -5.44 -22.42
C GLU A 202 12.67 -5.05 -23.85
N PRO A 203 13.55 -5.28 -24.85
CA PRO A 203 13.32 -4.83 -26.22
C PRO A 203 12.03 -5.37 -26.87
N GLU A 204 11.62 -6.60 -26.54
CA GLU A 204 10.38 -7.18 -27.06
C GLU A 204 9.15 -6.48 -26.46
N MET A 205 9.18 -6.11 -25.18
CA MET A 205 8.11 -5.36 -24.52
C MET A 205 8.01 -3.93 -25.06
N MET A 206 9.15 -3.25 -25.27
CA MET A 206 9.15 -1.94 -25.93
C MET A 206 8.60 -2.00 -27.35
N ALA A 207 8.90 -3.07 -28.09
CA ALA A 207 8.36 -3.27 -29.44
C ALA A 207 6.85 -3.55 -29.42
N GLU A 208 6.34 -4.27 -28.41
CA GLU A 208 4.90 -4.48 -28.23
C GLU A 208 4.17 -3.16 -27.91
N LEU A 209 4.72 -2.35 -27.01
CA LEU A 209 4.11 -1.08 -26.60
C LEU A 209 4.14 -0.05 -27.73
N GLY A 210 5.27 0.13 -28.42
CA GLY A 210 5.42 1.18 -29.42
C GLY A 210 5.02 2.56 -28.85
N ASP A 211 4.16 3.29 -29.56
CA ASP A 211 3.67 4.61 -29.15
C ASP A 211 2.79 4.58 -27.88
N GLU A 212 2.26 3.41 -27.49
CA GLU A 212 1.50 3.23 -26.25
C GLU A 212 2.35 3.55 -25.02
N TYR A 213 3.66 3.31 -25.08
CA TYR A 213 4.59 3.63 -24.00
C TYR A 213 4.49 5.10 -23.58
N ASP A 214 4.62 6.01 -24.55
CA ASP A 214 4.60 7.45 -24.30
C ASP A 214 3.20 7.92 -23.86
N THR A 215 2.15 7.27 -24.37
CA THR A 215 0.76 7.55 -23.95
C THR A 215 0.55 7.19 -22.48
N LEU A 216 0.88 5.96 -22.08
CA LEU A 216 0.76 5.50 -20.69
C LEU A 216 1.58 6.38 -19.73
N LEU A 217 2.78 6.78 -20.16
CA LEU A 217 3.64 7.67 -19.38
C LEU A 217 3.04 9.07 -19.23
N ALA A 218 2.48 9.63 -20.29
CA ALA A 218 1.82 10.94 -20.23
C ALA A 218 0.58 10.90 -19.32
N ASP A 219 -0.27 9.89 -19.47
CA ASP A 219 -1.50 9.75 -18.68
C ASP A 219 -1.23 9.60 -17.18
N ILE A 220 -0.14 8.90 -16.80
CA ILE A 220 0.22 8.80 -15.39
C ILE A 220 0.87 10.08 -14.84
N ILE A 221 1.62 10.81 -15.67
CA ILE A 221 2.13 12.13 -15.30
C ILE A 221 0.96 13.08 -15.04
N ASP A 222 -0.01 13.15 -15.95
CA ASP A 222 -1.22 13.97 -15.80
C ASP A 222 -1.97 13.64 -14.50
N ALA A 223 -2.07 12.34 -14.17
CA ALA A 223 -2.72 11.90 -12.94
C ALA A 223 -1.99 12.32 -11.67
N LEU A 224 -0.65 12.35 -11.68
CA LEU A 224 0.14 12.83 -10.55
C LEU A 224 0.12 14.35 -10.45
N GLU A 225 0.17 15.06 -11.57
CA GLU A 225 0.11 16.53 -11.64
C GLU A 225 -1.24 17.07 -11.18
N TRP A 226 -2.33 16.30 -11.32
CA TRP A 226 -3.61 16.64 -10.69
C TRP A 226 -3.49 16.92 -9.17
N HIS A 227 -2.54 16.25 -8.51
CA HIS A 227 -2.27 16.41 -7.10
C HIS A 227 -1.32 17.55 -6.76
N ASP A 228 -0.75 18.30 -7.72
CA ASP A 228 0.09 19.47 -7.41
C ASP A 228 -0.66 20.55 -6.63
N ARG A 229 -1.98 20.60 -6.77
CA ARG A 229 -2.86 21.45 -5.97
C ARG A 229 -2.80 21.18 -4.45
N GLN A 230 -2.26 20.03 -4.04
CA GLN A 230 -2.09 19.56 -2.67
C GLN A 230 -0.65 19.67 -2.17
N TRP A 231 0.30 20.00 -3.04
CA TRP A 231 1.71 20.07 -2.67
C TRP A 231 2.01 21.32 -1.86
N ILE A 232 2.81 21.12 -0.82
CA ILE A 232 3.39 22.18 -0.01
C ILE A 232 4.91 22.04 -0.03
N GLU A 233 5.58 23.11 -0.44
CA GLU A 233 7.02 23.27 -0.27
C GLU A 233 7.37 23.60 1.18
N GLY A 234 8.37 22.93 1.73
CA GLY A 234 8.79 23.10 3.12
C GLY A 234 8.42 21.93 4.04
N PRO A 235 8.60 22.10 5.37
CA PRO A 235 8.94 23.35 6.05
C PRO A 235 10.40 23.81 5.88
N SER A 236 11.34 22.91 5.59
CA SER A 236 12.71 23.25 5.20
C SER A 236 12.89 23.22 3.68
N ALA A 237 13.96 23.84 3.15
CA ALA A 237 14.18 23.93 1.70
C ALA A 237 14.29 22.57 0.97
N ASP A 238 14.65 21.52 1.71
CA ASP A 238 14.79 20.14 1.26
C ASP A 238 13.62 19.23 1.68
N GLU A 239 12.51 19.81 2.15
CA GLU A 239 11.29 19.10 2.52
C GLU A 239 10.13 19.53 1.64
N GLY A 240 9.15 18.64 1.52
CA GLY A 240 7.87 18.92 0.90
C GLY A 240 6.91 17.78 1.16
N TYR A 241 5.62 18.08 1.17
CA TYR A 241 4.58 17.14 1.55
C TYR A 241 3.26 17.47 0.87
N TYR A 242 2.34 16.52 0.91
CA TYR A 242 0.97 16.71 0.43
C TYR A 242 0.02 16.96 1.60
N ILE A 243 -1.03 17.75 1.35
CA ILE A 243 -2.14 17.96 2.28
C ILE A 243 -3.45 17.37 1.76
N TYR A 244 -4.39 17.11 2.64
CA TYR A 244 -5.78 16.84 2.27
C TYR A 244 -6.37 18.09 1.63
N LYS A 245 -6.92 17.95 0.41
CA LYS A 245 -7.63 19.04 -0.26
C LYS A 245 -8.76 18.51 -1.11
N GLN A 246 -9.99 18.90 -0.82
CA GLN A 246 -11.20 18.50 -1.55
C GLN A 246 -11.44 16.98 -1.55
N ASN A 247 -10.85 16.27 -0.59
CA ASN A 247 -10.96 14.82 -0.48
C ASN A 247 -11.89 14.50 0.68
N GLU A 248 -11.33 14.54 1.89
CA GLU A 248 -11.98 14.23 3.16
C GLU A 248 -12.22 15.53 3.95
N PRO A 249 -13.47 16.03 4.06
CA PRO A 249 -13.76 17.34 4.65
C PRO A 249 -13.25 17.56 6.08
N TRP A 250 -13.18 16.50 6.90
CA TRP A 250 -12.82 16.59 8.32
C TRP A 250 -11.32 16.80 8.58
N VAL A 251 -10.48 16.49 7.60
CA VAL A 251 -9.01 16.63 7.68
C VAL A 251 -8.46 17.62 6.64
N GLU A 252 -9.34 18.40 6.00
CA GLU A 252 -8.96 19.40 4.99
C GLU A 252 -7.83 20.32 5.51
N GLY A 253 -6.77 20.47 4.70
CA GLY A 253 -5.59 21.27 5.03
C GLY A 253 -4.56 20.59 5.91
N GLN A 254 -4.87 19.44 6.52
CA GLN A 254 -3.89 18.65 7.27
C GLN A 254 -2.92 17.93 6.35
N VAL A 255 -1.75 17.56 6.87
CA VAL A 255 -0.77 16.76 6.12
C VAL A 255 -1.32 15.37 5.87
N LEU A 256 -1.07 14.81 4.69
CA LEU A 256 -1.41 13.42 4.42
C LEU A 256 -0.64 12.47 5.35
N ALA A 257 -1.29 11.38 5.75
CA ALA A 257 -0.67 10.31 6.54
C ALA A 257 0.54 9.68 5.82
N GLY A 258 1.40 9.00 6.59
CA GLY A 258 2.68 8.47 6.12
C GLY A 258 2.56 7.54 4.91
N ASN A 259 1.58 6.64 4.90
CA ASN A 259 1.31 5.71 3.81
C ASN A 259 0.90 6.42 2.52
N ARG A 260 0.16 7.53 2.64
CA ARG A 260 -0.28 8.34 1.51
C ARG A 260 0.87 9.16 0.91
N LEU A 261 1.75 9.69 1.76
CA LEU A 261 3.00 10.34 1.32
C LEU A 261 3.94 9.34 0.64
N SER A 262 4.07 8.14 1.21
CA SER A 262 4.86 7.04 0.66
C SER A 262 4.42 6.66 -0.75
N ALA A 263 3.11 6.47 -0.96
CA ALA A 263 2.56 6.13 -2.27
C ALA A 263 2.90 7.19 -3.35
N MET A 264 2.77 8.48 -3.03
CA MET A 264 3.17 9.55 -3.96
C MET A 264 4.69 9.60 -4.17
N GLY A 265 5.48 9.41 -3.11
CA GLY A 265 6.93 9.42 -3.17
C GLY A 265 7.49 8.32 -4.08
N LEU A 266 6.91 7.12 -4.01
CA LEU A 266 7.25 5.99 -4.89
C LEU A 266 7.03 6.32 -6.36
N CYS A 267 5.90 6.96 -6.71
CA CYS A 267 5.64 7.40 -8.08
C CYS A 267 6.68 8.39 -8.59
N TYR A 268 7.03 9.43 -7.82
CA TYR A 268 8.04 10.40 -8.26
C TYR A 268 9.44 9.79 -8.39
N LEU A 269 9.81 8.87 -7.50
CA LEU A 269 11.06 8.13 -7.63
C LEU A 269 11.07 7.28 -8.90
N GLY A 270 9.98 6.59 -9.19
CA GLY A 270 9.83 5.80 -10.42
C GLY A 270 9.85 6.67 -11.69
N LEU A 271 9.16 7.81 -11.69
CA LEU A 271 9.16 8.74 -12.83
C LEU A 271 10.55 9.28 -13.13
N TRP A 272 11.36 9.56 -12.11
CA TRP A 272 12.76 9.93 -12.31
C TRP A 272 13.53 8.81 -13.03
N LYS A 273 13.36 7.55 -12.62
CA LYS A 273 14.05 6.42 -13.27
C LYS A 273 13.61 6.23 -14.72
N VAL A 274 12.32 6.39 -15.00
CA VAL A 274 11.74 6.24 -16.34
C VAL A 274 12.18 7.37 -17.29
N THR A 275 12.21 8.62 -16.78
CA THR A 275 12.36 9.82 -17.64
C THR A 275 13.75 10.47 -17.56
N GLY A 276 14.52 10.17 -16.52
CA GLY A 276 15.75 10.91 -16.18
C GLY A 276 15.52 12.35 -15.70
N ASN A 277 14.26 12.79 -15.50
CA ASN A 277 13.96 14.15 -15.09
C ASN A 277 14.24 14.36 -13.59
N GLU A 278 15.27 15.14 -13.28
CA GLU A 278 15.75 15.38 -11.92
C GLU A 278 14.71 16.09 -11.03
N SER A 279 13.74 16.82 -11.60
CA SER A 279 12.69 17.45 -10.80
C SER A 279 11.81 16.43 -10.05
N TYR A 280 11.58 15.25 -10.64
CA TYR A 280 10.87 14.16 -9.98
C TYR A 280 11.71 13.54 -8.86
N ARG A 281 13.03 13.39 -9.07
CA ARG A 281 13.95 12.93 -8.02
C ARG A 281 13.94 13.88 -6.83
N GLU A 282 14.05 15.18 -7.08
CA GLU A 282 14.01 16.20 -6.03
C GLU A 282 12.67 16.20 -5.30
N ARG A 283 11.55 16.04 -6.01
CA ARG A 283 10.22 15.88 -5.40
C ARG A 283 10.16 14.67 -4.46
N ALA A 284 10.65 13.51 -4.91
CA ALA A 284 10.72 12.29 -4.09
C ALA A 284 11.62 12.50 -2.86
N ARG A 285 12.82 13.08 -3.04
CA ARG A 285 13.75 13.38 -1.93
C ARG A 285 13.14 14.31 -0.89
N LYS A 286 12.37 15.32 -1.32
CA LYS A 286 11.66 16.22 -0.41
C LYS A 286 10.64 15.51 0.47
N ILE A 287 9.86 14.59 -0.09
CA ILE A 287 8.95 13.73 0.68
C ILE A 287 9.75 12.83 1.62
N GLY A 288 10.85 12.24 1.13
CA GLY A 288 11.72 11.38 1.93
C GLY A 288 12.30 12.10 3.16
N TRP A 289 12.82 13.33 2.98
CA TRP A 289 13.36 14.13 4.08
C TRP A 289 12.28 14.54 5.07
N TYR A 290 11.09 14.89 4.57
CA TYR A 290 9.94 15.19 5.42
C TYR A 290 9.59 14.01 6.33
N MET A 291 9.52 12.81 5.77
CA MET A 291 9.24 11.57 6.51
C MET A 291 10.37 11.21 7.48
N LYS A 292 11.64 11.19 7.03
CA LYS A 292 12.80 10.83 7.85
C LYS A 292 12.90 11.68 9.12
N ARG A 293 12.60 12.97 9.02
CA ARG A 293 12.63 13.90 10.16
C ARG A 293 11.48 13.71 11.14
N ARG A 294 10.42 12.99 10.76
CA ARG A 294 9.20 12.78 11.56
C ARG A 294 8.98 11.33 11.96
N MET A 295 9.84 10.43 11.53
CA MET A 295 10.00 9.10 12.08
C MET A 295 10.99 9.18 13.25
N GLY A 296 10.60 8.70 14.43
CA GLY A 296 11.45 8.77 15.61
C GLY A 296 12.51 7.67 15.57
N LEU A 297 13.78 8.04 15.62
CA LEU A 297 14.91 7.11 15.72
C LEU A 297 15.28 6.93 17.20
N PHE A 298 14.84 5.83 17.81
CA PHE A 298 15.01 5.60 19.24
C PHE A 298 16.22 4.73 19.55
N THR A 299 17.04 5.17 20.51
CA THR A 299 18.26 4.49 20.98
C THR A 299 18.14 4.15 22.46
N GLY A 300 18.79 3.08 22.89
CA GLY A 300 18.68 2.62 24.28
C GLY A 300 19.07 1.16 24.48
N PRO A 301 18.96 0.62 25.70
CA PRO A 301 19.28 -0.78 25.98
C PRO A 301 18.57 -1.78 25.08
N THR A 302 17.31 -1.52 24.69
CA THR A 302 16.55 -2.38 23.78
C THR A 302 16.97 -2.14 22.34
N PHE A 303 17.03 -0.89 21.89
CA PHE A 303 17.19 -0.57 20.46
C PHE A 303 18.64 -0.43 19.98
N GLY A 304 19.62 -0.46 20.89
CA GLY A 304 21.04 -0.28 20.58
C GLY A 304 21.28 1.03 19.85
N ASP A 305 21.90 0.93 18.66
CA ASP A 305 22.28 2.06 17.82
C ASP A 305 21.10 2.76 17.12
N GLY A 306 19.88 2.21 17.21
CA GLY A 306 18.66 2.91 16.81
C GLY A 306 17.61 2.02 16.16
N ALA A 307 16.33 2.25 16.44
CA ALA A 307 15.20 1.68 15.71
C ALA A 307 14.18 2.78 15.38
N TYR A 308 13.54 2.70 14.22
CA TYR A 308 12.57 3.68 13.75
C TYR A 308 11.15 3.31 14.21
N PHE A 309 10.42 4.28 14.75
CA PHE A 309 9.01 4.13 15.10
C PHE A 309 8.24 5.39 14.72
N TRP A 310 6.99 5.23 14.32
CA TRP A 310 6.16 6.31 13.80
C TRP A 310 4.66 6.04 14.02
N ASN A 311 3.85 7.09 13.91
CA ASN A 311 2.39 7.05 13.93
C ASN A 311 1.83 7.15 12.51
N TYR A 312 0.55 6.80 12.34
CA TYR A 312 -0.19 6.96 11.09
C TYR A 312 -0.06 8.39 10.54
N ASP A 313 -0.44 9.36 11.39
CA ASP A 313 -0.11 10.76 11.17
C ASP A 313 1.29 11.04 11.68
N LEU A 314 2.21 11.31 10.76
CA LEU A 314 3.58 11.67 11.10
C LEU A 314 3.59 12.93 11.98
N ALA A 315 4.58 13.02 12.87
CA ALA A 315 4.71 14.14 13.80
C ALA A 315 4.66 15.49 13.06
N ALA A 316 3.84 16.43 13.54
CA ALA A 316 3.71 17.74 12.90
C ALA A 316 5.05 18.48 12.82
N THR A 317 5.89 18.31 13.84
CA THR A 317 7.23 18.90 13.92
C THR A 317 8.33 17.84 13.78
N PRO A 318 9.46 18.16 13.14
CA PRO A 318 10.64 17.29 13.13
C PRO A 318 11.09 16.84 14.52
N PHE A 319 11.51 15.60 14.66
CA PHE A 319 12.20 15.08 15.84
C PHE A 319 13.68 15.46 15.83
N ASN A 320 14.23 15.66 17.03
CA ASN A 320 15.67 15.79 17.24
C ASN A 320 16.30 14.39 17.39
N ASN A 321 16.33 13.64 16.30
CA ASN A 321 16.89 12.29 16.28
C ASN A 321 18.42 12.28 16.56
N PRO A 322 18.95 11.24 17.25
CA PRO A 322 18.23 10.14 17.88
C PRO A 322 17.55 10.55 19.20
N LEU A 323 16.46 9.87 19.52
CA LEU A 323 15.67 10.02 20.75
C LEU A 323 16.01 8.90 21.75
N PRO A 324 15.89 9.15 23.06
CA PRO A 324 16.07 8.11 24.07
C PRO A 324 14.85 7.18 24.14
N GLU A 325 15.07 5.87 24.31
CA GLU A 325 14.05 4.82 24.37
C GLU A 325 12.90 5.13 25.35
N ASN A 326 13.19 5.76 26.49
CA ASN A 326 12.17 6.09 27.49
C ASN A 326 11.16 7.17 27.04
N GLN A 327 11.37 7.84 25.91
CA GLN A 327 10.41 8.78 25.32
C GLN A 327 9.46 8.14 24.31
N LEU A 328 9.71 6.90 23.88
CA LEU A 328 8.95 6.25 22.81
C LEU A 328 7.45 6.20 23.11
N ALA A 329 7.08 5.76 24.31
CA ALA A 329 5.66 5.65 24.69
C ALA A 329 4.94 7.01 24.68
N SER A 330 5.63 8.11 25.01
CA SER A 330 5.02 9.45 25.02
C SER A 330 4.94 10.10 23.65
N LEU A 331 5.85 9.76 22.73
CA LEU A 331 5.94 10.40 21.41
C LEU A 331 5.22 9.61 20.33
N ILE A 332 5.29 8.28 20.42
CA ILE A 332 4.76 7.34 19.41
C ILE A 332 3.61 6.51 19.98
N GLY A 333 3.55 6.30 21.31
CA GLY A 333 2.50 5.46 21.89
C GLY A 333 2.55 4.04 21.32
N ALA A 334 1.45 3.61 20.70
CA ALA A 334 1.33 2.29 20.08
C ALA A 334 2.06 2.19 18.74
N GLY A 335 2.36 3.31 18.07
CA GLY A 335 2.79 3.32 16.67
C GLY A 335 1.64 3.05 15.69
N GLU A 336 1.95 3.11 14.40
CA GLU A 336 0.99 2.82 13.31
C GLU A 336 0.59 1.34 13.29
N ASP A 337 -0.65 1.03 12.88
CA ASP A 337 -1.04 -0.36 12.60
C ASP A 337 -0.17 -0.94 11.49
N PHE A 338 0.03 -2.26 11.50
CA PHE A 338 1.01 -2.91 10.65
C PHE A 338 0.67 -2.77 9.17
N SER A 339 -0.61 -2.83 8.81
CA SER A 339 -1.08 -2.79 7.42
C SER A 339 -0.74 -1.46 6.74
N HIS A 340 -1.01 -0.34 7.41
CA HIS A 340 -0.64 0.98 6.92
C HIS A 340 0.86 1.24 7.04
N ALA A 341 1.49 0.76 8.13
CA ALA A 341 2.92 0.91 8.32
C ALA A 341 3.77 0.25 7.23
N ALA A 342 3.35 -0.91 6.74
CA ALA A 342 3.98 -1.57 5.59
C ALA A 342 3.96 -0.68 4.33
N LEU A 343 2.87 0.06 4.11
CA LEU A 343 2.77 1.05 3.04
C LEU A 343 3.60 2.30 3.33
N THR A 344 3.57 2.81 4.57
CA THR A 344 4.38 3.96 5.01
C THR A 344 5.87 3.72 4.81
N VAL A 345 6.37 2.52 5.15
CA VAL A 345 7.79 2.20 5.12
C VAL A 345 8.31 1.84 3.73
N ALA A 346 7.42 1.45 2.80
CA ALA A 346 7.80 1.04 1.45
C ALA A 346 8.66 2.09 0.73
N PHE A 347 8.29 3.37 0.82
CA PHE A 347 9.07 4.46 0.24
C PHE A 347 10.41 4.73 0.94
N PRO A 348 10.48 4.94 2.27
CA PRO A 348 11.75 5.02 3.00
C PRO A 348 12.76 3.91 2.67
N LEU A 349 12.30 2.65 2.64
CA LEU A 349 13.18 1.52 2.34
C LEU A 349 13.64 1.53 0.88
N THR A 350 12.78 1.95 -0.03
CA THR A 350 13.14 2.07 -1.45
C THR A 350 14.16 3.19 -1.64
N LEU A 351 13.98 4.36 -1.02
CA LEU A 351 14.99 5.42 -1.01
C LEU A 351 16.34 4.94 -0.43
N GLY A 352 16.32 4.11 0.61
CA GLY A 352 17.55 3.54 1.16
C GLY A 352 18.24 2.55 0.23
N LEU A 353 17.49 1.72 -0.51
CA LEU A 353 18.03 0.84 -1.54
C LEU A 353 18.68 1.63 -2.70
N GLU A 354 18.11 2.78 -3.06
CA GLU A 354 18.64 3.66 -4.11
C GLU A 354 19.80 4.56 -3.61
N GLY A 355 20.19 4.47 -2.33
CA GLY A 355 21.24 5.31 -1.76
C GLY A 355 20.86 6.80 -1.66
N GLU A 356 19.56 7.08 -1.55
CA GLU A 356 19.00 8.43 -1.39
C GLU A 356 18.93 8.82 0.11
N VAL A 357 17.86 9.52 0.50
CA VAL A 357 17.64 10.14 1.81
C VAL A 357 17.97 9.25 3.02
N PHE A 358 17.71 7.95 2.91
CA PHE A 358 17.97 6.96 3.97
C PHE A 358 19.32 6.29 3.73
N THR A 359 20.16 6.30 4.76
CA THR A 359 21.52 5.75 4.74
C THR A 359 21.53 4.27 5.11
N GLN A 360 22.67 3.60 4.93
CA GLN A 360 22.85 2.24 5.44
C GLN A 360 22.51 2.10 6.94
N ALA A 361 22.92 3.06 7.77
CA ALA A 361 22.61 3.04 9.21
C ALA A 361 21.10 3.15 9.48
N ASP A 362 20.37 3.88 8.63
CA ASP A 362 18.92 3.96 8.71
C ASP A 362 18.27 2.62 8.34
N MET A 363 18.78 1.95 7.31
CA MET A 363 18.28 0.64 6.88
C MET A 363 18.53 -0.45 7.94
N GLU A 364 19.69 -0.42 8.59
CA GLU A 364 19.96 -1.27 9.75
C GLU A 364 19.03 -0.95 10.94
N ALA A 365 18.65 0.33 11.12
CA ALA A 365 17.67 0.72 12.12
C ALA A 365 16.24 0.23 11.80
N PHE A 366 15.84 0.20 10.53
CA PHE A 366 14.60 -0.47 10.12
C PHE A 366 14.68 -1.99 10.37
N GLY A 367 15.82 -2.63 10.13
CA GLY A 367 16.06 -4.02 10.54
C GLY A 367 15.86 -4.27 12.04
N ARG A 368 16.33 -3.34 12.88
CA ARG A 368 16.10 -3.39 14.34
C ARG A 368 14.66 -3.07 14.73
N THR A 369 13.93 -2.30 13.93
CA THR A 369 12.49 -2.05 14.12
C THR A 369 11.70 -3.37 14.02
N ILE A 370 12.07 -4.23 13.08
CA ILE A 370 11.51 -5.57 12.95
C ILE A 370 11.92 -6.42 14.16
N THR A 371 13.23 -6.65 14.33
CA THR A 371 13.73 -7.66 15.28
C THR A 371 13.61 -7.28 16.75
N ARG A 372 13.46 -5.99 17.06
CA ARG A 372 13.37 -5.48 18.44
C ARG A 372 12.07 -4.72 18.72
N GLY A 373 11.28 -4.46 17.69
CA GLY A 373 9.94 -3.91 17.80
C GLY A 373 8.90 -5.00 17.56
N PHE A 374 8.32 -5.03 16.37
CA PHE A 374 7.11 -5.80 16.10
C PHE A 374 7.31 -7.29 15.86
N GLY A 375 8.51 -7.72 15.45
CA GLY A 375 8.88 -9.12 15.20
C GLY A 375 9.80 -9.70 16.26
N LYS A 376 9.83 -9.11 17.47
CA LYS A 376 10.72 -9.54 18.56
C LYS A 376 10.28 -10.83 19.25
N LEU A 377 9.07 -11.30 19.00
CA LEU A 377 8.55 -12.52 19.60
C LEU A 377 9.02 -13.76 18.83
N CYS A 378 9.11 -14.86 19.55
CA CYS A 378 9.58 -16.15 19.06
C CYS A 378 8.73 -16.66 17.87
N ASP A 379 9.32 -17.53 17.03
CA ASP A 379 8.63 -18.29 15.98
C ASP A 379 7.83 -17.43 14.97
N GLY A 380 8.36 -16.26 14.62
CA GLY A 380 7.78 -15.40 13.58
C GLY A 380 6.47 -14.72 13.97
N VAL A 381 6.15 -14.57 15.26
CA VAL A 381 4.96 -13.81 15.68
C VAL A 381 5.22 -12.32 15.49
N LEU A 382 4.41 -11.68 14.62
CA LEU A 382 4.46 -10.25 14.36
C LEU A 382 3.32 -9.52 15.09
N PHE A 383 3.58 -8.32 15.61
CA PHE A 383 2.56 -7.44 16.16
C PHE A 383 1.72 -6.80 15.07
N GLY A 384 0.44 -6.54 15.37
CA GLY A 384 -0.47 -5.78 14.52
C GLY A 384 -0.13 -4.29 14.39
N ASN A 385 1.02 -3.84 14.91
CA ASN A 385 1.48 -2.46 14.86
C ASN A 385 3.02 -2.38 14.86
N VAL A 386 3.55 -1.30 14.29
CA VAL A 386 5.00 -0.98 14.32
C VAL A 386 5.37 -0.27 15.61
N GLY A 387 5.15 -0.94 16.73
CA GLY A 387 5.57 -0.51 18.06
C GLY A 387 6.25 -1.64 18.83
N PRO A 388 6.85 -1.36 20.00
CA PRO A 388 7.46 -2.40 20.83
C PRO A 388 6.46 -3.17 21.69
N THR A 389 5.18 -2.80 21.67
CA THR A 389 4.10 -3.47 22.42
C THR A 389 2.92 -3.78 21.48
N PRO A 390 2.34 -5.00 21.55
CA PRO A 390 1.18 -5.35 20.74
C PRO A 390 -0.04 -4.59 21.25
N SER A 391 -0.48 -3.63 20.45
CA SER A 391 -1.64 -2.77 20.77
C SER A 391 -2.78 -2.95 19.77
N PHE A 392 -2.49 -3.62 18.66
CA PHE A 392 -3.43 -3.93 17.58
C PHE A 392 -3.49 -5.43 17.38
N GLY A 393 -4.63 -5.92 16.88
CA GLY A 393 -4.90 -7.34 16.70
C GLY A 393 -4.04 -8.00 15.60
N PRO A 394 -3.92 -9.33 15.63
CA PRO A 394 -3.15 -10.10 14.64
C PRO A 394 -3.72 -10.01 13.21
N ASP A 395 -4.99 -9.63 13.06
CA ASP A 395 -5.65 -9.35 11.80
C ASP A 395 -5.06 -8.15 11.05
N GLN A 396 -4.33 -7.29 11.74
CA GLN A 396 -3.64 -6.13 11.16
C GLN A 396 -2.31 -6.48 10.50
N VAL A 397 -1.77 -7.70 10.71
CA VAL A 397 -0.51 -8.15 10.11
C VAL A 397 -0.72 -8.49 8.64
N LEU A 398 -0.74 -7.43 7.84
CA LEU A 398 -1.04 -7.46 6.42
C LEU A 398 0.16 -6.97 5.62
N ILE A 399 0.38 -7.57 4.44
CA ILE A 399 1.43 -7.18 3.48
C ILE A 399 2.85 -6.98 4.07
N PRO A 400 3.37 -7.86 4.97
CA PRO A 400 4.72 -7.76 5.50
C PRO A 400 5.82 -7.74 4.44
N GLY A 401 5.50 -8.16 3.20
CA GLY A 401 6.41 -8.20 2.07
C GLY A 401 7.14 -6.89 1.80
N TYR A 402 6.52 -5.74 2.07
CA TYR A 402 7.17 -4.45 1.87
C TYR A 402 8.43 -4.26 2.72
N PHE A 403 8.50 -4.91 3.90
CA PHE A 403 9.67 -4.85 4.77
C PHE A 403 10.85 -5.69 4.28
N PHE A 404 10.69 -6.62 3.33
CA PHE A 404 11.83 -7.41 2.81
C PHE A 404 12.89 -6.56 2.12
N ARG A 405 12.60 -5.31 1.76
CA ARG A 405 13.58 -4.33 1.27
C ARG A 405 14.72 -4.05 2.26
N VAL A 406 14.58 -4.40 3.54
CA VAL A 406 15.69 -4.34 4.52
C VAL A 406 16.72 -5.46 4.35
N ALA A 407 16.42 -6.52 3.61
CA ALA A 407 17.22 -7.74 3.56
C ALA A 407 18.71 -7.51 3.24
N PRO A 408 19.08 -6.62 2.29
CA PRO A 408 20.50 -6.35 2.02
C PRO A 408 21.27 -5.75 3.21
N PHE A 409 20.57 -5.19 4.20
CA PHE A 409 21.12 -4.47 5.36
C PHE A 409 20.90 -5.19 6.68
N SER A 410 19.90 -6.06 6.77
CA SER A 410 19.55 -6.77 8.01
C SER A 410 19.06 -8.18 7.72
N ARG A 411 19.97 -9.15 7.86
CA ARG A 411 19.62 -10.56 7.71
C ARG A 411 18.62 -11.03 8.77
N ASP A 412 18.82 -10.62 10.02
CA ASP A 412 17.90 -10.94 11.11
C ASP A 412 16.49 -10.38 10.87
N GLY A 413 16.38 -9.18 10.29
CA GLY A 413 15.10 -8.59 9.90
C GLY A 413 14.40 -9.39 8.79
N TYR A 414 15.16 -9.83 7.77
CA TYR A 414 14.65 -10.74 6.75
C TYR A 414 14.18 -12.07 7.36
N ASP A 415 14.99 -12.71 8.20
CA ASP A 415 14.69 -14.03 8.76
C ASP A 415 13.43 -13.98 9.63
N ALA A 416 13.21 -12.92 10.42
CA ALA A 416 11.99 -12.74 11.21
C ALA A 416 10.71 -12.67 10.35
N LEU A 417 10.76 -11.97 9.21
CA LEU A 417 9.63 -11.86 8.27
C LEU A 417 9.41 -13.16 7.50
N ALA A 418 10.48 -13.82 7.07
CA ALA A 418 10.43 -15.10 6.38
C ALA A 418 9.82 -16.19 7.28
N ASP A 419 10.22 -16.23 8.55
CA ASP A 419 9.65 -17.16 9.53
C ASP A 419 8.15 -16.96 9.70
N PHE A 420 7.67 -15.71 9.74
CA PHE A 420 6.22 -15.43 9.78
C PHE A 420 5.51 -16.04 8.57
N LEU A 421 6.00 -15.78 7.34
CA LEU A 421 5.35 -16.28 6.13
C LEU A 421 5.32 -17.81 6.07
N LEU A 422 6.45 -18.46 6.35
CA LEU A 422 6.56 -19.92 6.32
C LEU A 422 5.64 -20.59 7.34
N ARG A 423 5.44 -19.98 8.51
CA ARG A 423 4.70 -20.59 9.61
C ARG A 423 3.21 -20.28 9.58
N TYR A 424 2.82 -19.08 9.17
CA TYR A 424 1.43 -18.62 9.32
C TYR A 424 0.72 -18.32 8.01
N GLN A 425 1.42 -18.26 6.88
CA GLN A 425 0.79 -17.99 5.59
C GLN A 425 0.85 -19.19 4.65
N LYS A 426 -0.08 -20.13 4.77
CA LYS A 426 -0.25 -21.23 3.79
C LYS A 426 -0.57 -20.72 2.38
N SER A 427 -1.18 -19.55 2.26
CA SER A 427 -1.46 -18.88 0.99
C SER A 427 -1.07 -17.40 1.12
N PRO A 428 0.24 -17.09 1.01
CA PRO A 428 0.73 -15.72 1.20
C PRO A 428 0.22 -14.82 0.10
N ARG A 429 -0.04 -13.54 0.39
CA ARG A 429 -0.49 -12.59 -0.64
C ARG A 429 0.55 -12.49 -1.76
N ASN A 430 0.09 -12.15 -2.96
CA ASN A 430 0.92 -11.97 -4.14
C ASN A 430 2.17 -11.09 -3.89
N VAL A 431 2.02 -9.92 -3.28
CA VAL A 431 3.14 -9.02 -2.95
C VAL A 431 4.08 -9.63 -1.91
N ASP A 432 3.56 -10.38 -0.93
CA ASP A 432 4.36 -10.99 0.14
C ASP A 432 5.31 -12.06 -0.42
N ILE A 433 4.77 -12.99 -1.22
CA ILE A 433 5.59 -14.04 -1.82
C ILE A 433 6.52 -13.49 -2.91
N ALA A 434 6.11 -12.50 -3.70
CA ALA A 434 6.97 -11.90 -4.72
C ALA A 434 8.17 -11.18 -4.10
N GLN A 435 7.94 -10.40 -3.04
CA GLN A 435 9.01 -9.73 -2.29
C GLN A 435 9.93 -10.73 -1.58
N LEU A 436 9.37 -11.78 -0.98
CA LEU A 436 10.17 -12.86 -0.38
C LEU A 436 11.06 -13.52 -1.45
N ILE A 437 10.52 -13.86 -2.62
CA ILE A 437 11.30 -14.44 -3.74
C ILE A 437 12.40 -13.48 -4.19
N ARG A 438 12.07 -12.20 -4.38
CA ARG A 438 13.00 -11.16 -4.82
C ARG A 438 14.21 -11.01 -3.89
N PHE A 439 13.98 -11.02 -2.57
CA PHE A 439 15.02 -10.73 -1.57
C PHE A 439 15.62 -11.98 -0.90
N LYS A 440 15.18 -13.20 -1.25
CA LYS A 440 15.64 -14.46 -0.64
C LYS A 440 17.16 -14.70 -0.76
N GLY A 441 17.76 -14.24 -1.85
CA GLY A 441 19.17 -14.47 -2.20
C GLY A 441 20.14 -13.38 -1.77
N ASP A 442 19.64 -12.25 -1.30
CA ASP A 442 20.46 -11.11 -0.89
C ASP A 442 20.98 -11.39 0.53
N GLY A 443 22.01 -12.23 0.63
CA GLY A 443 22.94 -12.14 1.77
C GLY A 443 23.47 -10.70 1.86
N PRO A 444 24.00 -10.25 3.02
CA PRO A 444 24.45 -8.86 3.18
C PRO A 444 25.32 -8.50 1.97
N ALA A 445 24.81 -7.60 1.14
CA ALA A 445 25.49 -7.22 -0.08
C ALA A 445 26.89 -6.75 0.33
N PRO A 446 27.96 -7.08 -0.42
CA PRO A 446 29.25 -6.47 -0.14
C PRO A 446 29.05 -4.96 -0.06
N THR A 447 29.49 -4.36 1.04
CA THR A 447 29.28 -2.94 1.36
C THR A 447 29.44 -2.12 0.07
N PRO A 448 28.41 -1.37 -0.37
CA PRO A 448 28.48 -0.63 -1.62
C PRO A 448 29.73 0.25 -1.56
N THR A 449 30.71 -0.09 -2.39
CA THR A 449 31.89 0.73 -2.54
C THR A 449 31.37 2.06 -3.05
N SER A 450 31.57 3.14 -2.30
CA SER A 450 31.14 4.47 -2.68
C SER A 450 31.55 4.73 -4.13
N THR A 451 30.59 4.61 -5.06
CA THR A 451 30.84 4.88 -6.46
C THR A 451 31.11 6.37 -6.53
N SER A 452 32.36 6.74 -6.75
CA SER A 452 32.73 8.12 -7.03
C SER A 452 31.84 8.59 -8.18
N THR A 453 30.98 9.57 -7.89
CA THR A 453 30.18 10.27 -8.91
C THR A 453 31.10 10.60 -10.08
N PRO A 454 30.84 10.12 -11.30
CA PRO A 454 31.69 10.45 -12.44
C PRO A 454 31.70 11.96 -12.60
N GLU A 455 32.91 12.52 -12.63
CA GLU A 455 33.15 13.93 -12.93
C GLU A 455 32.45 14.25 -14.27
N PRO A 456 31.66 15.33 -14.35
CA PRO A 456 30.85 15.60 -15.53
C PRO A 456 31.75 15.72 -16.77
N SER A 457 31.58 14.77 -17.69
CA SER A 457 32.23 14.79 -18.99
C SER A 457 31.81 16.06 -19.73
N ALA A 458 32.79 16.79 -20.25
CA ALA A 458 32.60 18.09 -20.89
C ALA A 458 31.49 18.05 -21.95
N THR A 459 30.45 18.85 -21.72
CA THR A 459 29.34 19.06 -22.65
C THR A 459 29.88 19.53 -24.01
N PRO A 460 29.49 18.92 -25.15
CA PRO A 460 29.85 19.44 -26.46
C PRO A 460 29.26 20.83 -26.64
N THR A 461 30.13 21.80 -26.95
CA THR A 461 29.76 23.19 -27.23
C THR A 461 28.90 23.25 -28.49
N PHE A 462 27.60 23.51 -28.34
CA PHE A 462 26.73 23.84 -29.47
C PHE A 462 27.02 25.27 -29.95
N THR A 463 27.43 25.38 -31.22
CA THR A 463 27.61 26.65 -31.91
C THR A 463 26.24 27.32 -32.09
N SER A 464 26.04 28.47 -31.44
CA SER A 464 24.84 29.29 -31.57
C SER A 464 24.67 29.77 -33.01
N THR A 465 23.60 29.33 -33.68
CA THR A 465 23.15 29.92 -34.95
C THR A 465 22.18 31.06 -34.63
N SER A 466 22.45 32.24 -35.19
CA SER A 466 21.69 33.47 -34.97
C SER A 466 20.23 33.35 -35.40
N THR A 467 19.31 33.57 -34.47
CA THR A 467 17.87 33.74 -34.69
C THR A 467 17.60 35.04 -35.47
N PRO A 468 16.84 35.02 -36.58
CA PRO A 468 16.45 36.25 -37.26
C PRO A 468 15.37 37.01 -36.49
N GLU A 469 15.49 38.34 -36.55
CA GLU A 469 14.66 39.37 -35.93
C GLU A 469 13.18 39.29 -36.39
N PRO A 470 12.19 39.33 -35.47
CA PRO A 470 10.79 39.22 -35.85
C PRO A 470 10.28 40.51 -36.51
N THR A 471 9.67 40.37 -37.67
CA THR A 471 9.01 41.47 -38.40
C THR A 471 7.62 41.71 -37.84
N ASN A 472 7.35 42.95 -37.42
CA ASN A 472 6.05 43.41 -36.94
C ASN A 472 4.94 43.18 -37.98
N THR A 473 3.95 42.35 -37.65
CA THR A 473 2.72 42.18 -38.45
C THR A 473 1.53 42.70 -37.65
N SER A 474 0.72 43.52 -38.31
CA SER A 474 -0.42 44.27 -37.77
C SER A 474 -1.55 43.38 -37.23
N THR A 475 -2.07 43.78 -36.07
CA THR A 475 -3.23 43.24 -35.35
C THR A 475 -4.55 43.41 -36.15
N PRO A 476 -5.33 42.34 -36.39
CA PRO A 476 -6.74 42.48 -36.73
C PRO A 476 -7.61 42.48 -35.47
N THR A 477 -8.46 43.49 -35.35
CA THR A 477 -9.50 43.61 -34.32
C THR A 477 -10.65 42.63 -34.64
N SER A 478 -10.90 41.66 -33.77
CA SER A 478 -12.13 40.87 -33.77
C SER A 478 -13.06 41.32 -32.62
N THR A 479 -14.26 41.75 -32.99
CA THR A 479 -15.38 42.02 -32.09
C THR A 479 -15.95 40.69 -31.57
N PRO A 480 -16.16 40.50 -30.25
CA PRO A 480 -16.73 39.27 -29.74
C PRO A 480 -18.24 39.22 -29.97
N THR A 481 -18.69 38.18 -30.68
CA THR A 481 -20.09 37.78 -30.75
C THR A 481 -20.42 36.93 -29.53
N ALA A 482 -21.49 37.28 -28.80
CA ALA A 482 -21.93 36.55 -27.62
C ALA A 482 -22.42 35.14 -27.98
N THR A 483 -21.80 34.12 -27.39
CA THR A 483 -22.25 32.72 -27.42
C THR A 483 -23.39 32.53 -26.41
N PRO A 484 -24.54 31.94 -26.78
CA PRO A 484 -25.60 31.66 -25.83
C PRO A 484 -25.18 30.58 -24.82
N SER A 485 -25.54 30.81 -23.56
CA SER A 485 -25.33 29.92 -22.42
C SER A 485 -26.02 28.57 -22.66
N PRO A 486 -25.35 27.42 -22.47
CA PRO A 486 -26.02 26.12 -22.54
C PRO A 486 -27.02 25.99 -21.39
N THR A 487 -28.23 25.54 -21.74
CA THR A 487 -29.26 25.18 -20.77
C THR A 487 -28.94 23.79 -20.24
N LEU A 488 -28.71 23.70 -18.92
CA LEU A 488 -28.49 22.44 -18.22
C LEU A 488 -29.77 21.61 -18.22
N THR A 489 -29.76 20.47 -18.91
CA THR A 489 -30.72 19.38 -18.68
C THR A 489 -30.24 18.57 -17.48
N SER A 490 -30.99 18.63 -16.38
CA SER A 490 -30.80 17.78 -15.21
C SER A 490 -31.07 16.32 -15.56
N ASN A 491 -30.03 15.49 -15.60
CA ASN A 491 -30.19 14.05 -15.47
C ASN A 491 -30.43 13.69 -13.99
N PRO A 492 -31.28 12.71 -13.70
CA PRO A 492 -31.60 12.34 -12.32
C PRO A 492 -30.37 11.75 -11.64
N ILE A 493 -29.95 12.40 -10.57
CA ILE A 493 -28.95 11.92 -9.61
C ILE A 493 -29.52 10.64 -8.99
N LEU A 494 -28.83 9.51 -9.18
CA LEU A 494 -28.99 8.34 -8.32
C LEU A 494 -28.35 8.68 -6.98
N LYS A 495 -29.16 9.17 -6.05
CA LYS A 495 -28.78 9.29 -4.63
C LYS A 495 -28.76 7.90 -4.02
N TYR A 496 -27.58 7.41 -3.67
CA TYR A 496 -27.46 6.41 -2.61
C TYR A 496 -27.49 7.16 -1.27
N ASP A 497 -28.69 7.52 -0.79
CA ASP A 497 -28.90 8.07 0.56
C ASP A 497 -28.78 6.91 1.57
N VAL A 498 -27.56 6.52 1.94
CA VAL A 498 -27.34 5.51 3.00
C VAL A 498 -27.46 6.15 4.40
N MET A 499 -27.34 7.48 4.50
CA MET A 499 -27.63 8.22 5.74
C MET A 499 -28.69 9.29 5.49
N PRO A 500 -29.94 9.09 5.96
CA PRO A 500 -30.92 10.16 5.93
C PRO A 500 -30.48 11.30 6.87
N ASP A 501 -30.78 12.54 6.49
CA ASP A 501 -30.67 13.70 7.38
C ASP A 501 -31.37 13.38 8.71
N PRO A 502 -30.79 13.77 9.86
CA PRO A 502 -31.40 13.54 11.16
C PRO A 502 -32.81 14.13 11.18
N VAL A 503 -33.77 13.33 11.68
CA VAL A 503 -35.21 13.61 11.53
C VAL A 503 -35.60 14.95 12.20
N ASP A 504 -34.81 15.42 13.16
CA ASP A 504 -35.01 16.67 13.88
C ASP A 504 -33.89 17.72 13.69
N GLY A 505 -32.95 17.47 12.76
CA GLY A 505 -31.83 18.37 12.49
C GLY A 505 -30.70 18.32 13.53
N LYS A 506 -30.67 17.33 14.42
CA LYS A 506 -29.57 17.06 15.35
C LYS A 506 -29.22 15.59 15.32
N ILE A 507 -27.93 15.28 15.37
CA ILE A 507 -27.48 13.89 15.49
C ILE A 507 -27.58 13.50 16.96
N ASP A 508 -28.50 12.60 17.31
CA ASP A 508 -28.63 12.04 18.65
C ASP A 508 -28.71 10.50 18.65
N ALA A 509 -28.88 9.92 19.84
CA ALA A 509 -28.87 8.47 20.01
C ALA A 509 -30.00 7.74 19.25
N ARG A 510 -31.07 8.44 18.83
CA ARG A 510 -32.13 7.85 18.01
C ARG A 510 -31.73 7.74 16.56
N ASP A 511 -31.05 8.75 16.01
CA ASP A 511 -30.54 8.67 14.63
C ASP A 511 -29.54 7.52 14.51
N LEU A 512 -28.72 7.33 15.54
CA LEU A 512 -27.78 6.22 15.61
C LEU A 512 -28.48 4.84 15.59
N VAL A 513 -29.58 4.68 16.33
CA VAL A 513 -30.37 3.44 16.33
C VAL A 513 -31.03 3.22 14.97
N GLU A 514 -31.56 4.27 14.35
CA GLU A 514 -32.20 4.16 13.03
C GLU A 514 -31.18 3.86 11.92
N TRP A 515 -29.97 4.43 12.00
CA TRP A 515 -28.87 4.14 11.08
C TRP A 515 -28.35 2.71 11.27
N CYS A 516 -28.18 2.24 12.50
CA CYS A 516 -27.81 0.85 12.77
C CYS A 516 -28.86 -0.15 12.26
N ASP A 517 -30.15 0.13 12.45
CA ASP A 517 -31.23 -0.71 11.91
C ASP A 517 -31.23 -0.72 10.37
N ARG A 518 -30.93 0.40 9.72
CA ARG A 518 -30.83 0.46 8.24
C ARG A 518 -29.60 -0.27 7.72
N ILE A 519 -28.46 -0.16 8.40
CA ILE A 519 -27.23 -0.89 8.06
C ILE A 519 -27.42 -2.39 8.23
N GLN A 520 -28.12 -2.85 9.28
CA GLN A 520 -28.44 -4.27 9.47
C GLN A 520 -29.41 -4.83 8.43
N ASN A 521 -30.25 -3.98 7.83
CA ASN A 521 -31.24 -4.38 6.82
C ASN A 521 -30.77 -4.16 5.38
N ALA A 522 -29.66 -3.45 5.16
CA ALA A 522 -28.96 -3.39 3.89
C ALA A 522 -28.11 -4.66 3.73
N THR A 523 -28.21 -5.31 2.58
CA THR A 523 -27.76 -6.68 2.32
C THR A 523 -26.29 -6.97 2.61
N ALA A 524 -26.03 -8.03 3.38
CA ALA A 524 -25.03 -9.11 3.24
C ALA A 524 -23.57 -8.86 2.76
N ASP A 525 -23.08 -7.65 2.61
CA ASP A 525 -21.65 -7.40 2.34
C ASP A 525 -20.95 -6.91 3.62
N SER A 526 -20.26 -7.85 4.26
CA SER A 526 -19.63 -7.71 5.58
C SER A 526 -18.36 -6.85 5.62
N GLU A 527 -17.89 -6.32 4.49
CA GLU A 527 -16.68 -5.48 4.43
C GLU A 527 -16.93 -4.02 4.84
N ILE A 528 -18.17 -3.52 4.69
CA ILE A 528 -18.55 -2.12 4.98
C ILE A 528 -18.46 -1.77 6.49
N LEU A 529 -18.56 -2.76 7.37
CA LEU A 529 -18.66 -2.54 8.82
C LEU A 529 -17.30 -2.42 9.54
N LEU A 530 -16.23 -2.94 8.95
CA LEU A 530 -14.91 -2.98 9.62
C LEU A 530 -14.24 -1.60 9.61
N ASP A 531 -14.21 -0.90 8.48
CA ASP A 531 -13.54 0.41 8.39
C ASP A 531 -14.29 1.53 9.14
N PHE A 532 -15.63 1.43 9.26
CA PHE A 532 -16.43 2.43 9.96
C PHE A 532 -16.27 2.36 11.49
N PHE A 533 -16.00 1.17 12.05
CA PHE A 533 -15.87 0.98 13.51
C PHE A 533 -14.51 1.47 14.07
N PHE A 534 -13.45 1.50 13.27
CA PHE A 534 -12.12 1.87 13.74
C PHE A 534 -11.88 3.39 13.82
N TYR A 535 -12.57 4.20 13.01
CA TYR A 535 -12.37 5.65 13.02
C TYR A 535 -13.01 6.35 14.23
N TRP A 536 -14.07 5.78 14.83
CA TRP A 536 -14.81 6.43 15.92
C TRP A 536 -14.26 6.15 17.33
N HIS A 537 -13.48 5.07 17.52
CA HIS A 537 -12.92 4.75 18.84
C HIS A 537 -11.65 5.54 19.20
N GLY A 538 -11.05 6.28 18.25
CA GLY A 538 -9.92 7.17 18.51
C GLY A 538 -10.27 8.43 19.33
N ASP A 539 -11.55 8.84 19.33
CA ASP A 539 -12.00 10.12 19.90
C ASP A 539 -12.83 9.98 21.20
N LEU A 540 -12.87 8.79 21.79
CA LEU A 540 -13.47 8.58 23.11
C LEU A 540 -12.44 8.03 24.11
N ASN A 541 -11.55 8.93 24.56
CA ASN A 541 -11.01 8.93 25.92
C ASN A 541 -11.50 10.16 26.67
#